data_AF-A0A9E4ZQK3-F1
#
_entry.id   AF-A0A9E4ZQK3-F1
#
_cell.length_a   1.000
_cell.length_b   1.000
_cell.length_c   1.000
_cell.angle_alpha   90.00
_cell.angle_beta   90.00
_cell.angle_gamma   90.00
#
_symmetry.space_group_name_H-M   'P 1'
#
loop_
_entity.id
_entity.type
_entity.pdbx_description
1 polymer ?
#
loop_
_entity_poly.entity_id
_entity_poly.type
_entity_poly.pdbx_seq_one_letter_code
_entity_poly.pdbx_strand_id
1 'polypeptide(L)'
;MQKLRLTATGDIWVRTANHQYPFGKVGHLLEDKDVLFGNLETTLSDTGEPVEKHHVIFTCPDAARYLKEAGFDVMSVANNHSGDLGAEGFKNTLDALERREILAIGGSATEDRQEPVILERNGVSIGFAGYTIGKLAISREVSVNRLVEEEVFRDIASLKGRCDHIAISLHWGTEMAYYPSPEQIALAHQFIDAGATVILGHHPHTMQAIERYHGGLIAYSLGMFQFEPRWPHNISREAVLLSVDLQKNGVVGAHEVVPLIIDDDFIPHPAEGAMAEEILNFLSEISRPVAEGRLTRSRWFEEIAPVYMKMNLESYRYRIRRKGLFPLLEMGAWFFTPFCLKCCAGLIRRMLRPEPTRRRRAPGQNAGN
;
A
#
# COMPACT_ATOMS: atom_id res chain seq x y z
N MET A 1 -0.53 31.40 -6.80
CA MET A 1 -0.68 30.30 -7.78
C MET A 1 -1.65 29.30 -7.15
N GLN A 2 -2.69 28.84 -7.86
CA GLN A 2 -3.64 27.85 -7.32
C GLN A 2 -2.88 26.55 -7.06
N LYS A 3 -2.95 26.06 -5.82
CA LYS A 3 -2.29 24.84 -5.37
C LYS A 3 -3.21 24.02 -4.47
N LEU A 4 -2.99 22.71 -4.48
CA LEU A 4 -3.68 21.72 -3.66
C LEU A 4 -2.63 20.82 -3.03
N ARG A 5 -2.64 20.67 -1.71
CA ARG A 5 -1.77 19.73 -0.98
C ARG A 5 -2.47 18.39 -0.81
N LEU A 6 -2.01 17.38 -1.55
CA LEU A 6 -2.47 15.99 -1.40
C LEU A 6 -1.59 15.30 -0.37
N THR A 7 -2.17 14.87 0.74
CA THR A 7 -1.50 14.03 1.75
C THR A 7 -2.02 12.60 1.60
N ALA A 8 -1.11 11.63 1.54
CA ALA A 8 -1.40 10.22 1.33
C ALA A 8 -0.75 9.36 2.41
N THR A 9 -1.51 8.39 2.91
CA THR A 9 -1.07 7.42 3.92
C THR A 9 -0.86 6.03 3.33
N GLY A 10 -0.14 5.20 4.07
CA GLY A 10 -0.06 3.74 3.87
C GLY A 10 -1.35 2.97 4.18
N ASP A 11 -1.21 1.66 4.35
CA ASP A 11 -2.30 0.72 4.62
C ASP A 11 -2.99 1.00 5.97
N ILE A 12 -4.32 0.92 5.99
CA ILE A 12 -5.17 1.22 7.15
C ILE A 12 -6.14 0.06 7.41
N TRP A 13 -6.07 -0.54 8.59
CA TRP A 13 -7.05 -1.53 9.09
C TRP A 13 -8.15 -0.87 9.96
N VAL A 14 -7.90 0.30 10.54
CA VAL A 14 -8.85 1.02 11.42
C VAL A 14 -9.28 0.20 12.65
N ARG A 15 -8.41 -0.71 13.11
CA ARG A 15 -8.64 -1.48 14.32
C ARG A 15 -7.99 -0.77 15.51
N THR A 16 -8.72 -0.66 16.61
CA THR A 16 -8.21 -0.06 17.85
C THR A 16 -7.78 -1.15 18.84
N ALA A 17 -6.69 -0.89 19.56
CA ALA A 17 -6.32 -1.62 20.77
C ALA A 17 -6.56 -0.72 21.98
N ASN A 18 -6.88 -1.32 23.13
CA ASN A 18 -7.02 -0.62 24.42
C ASN A 18 -7.96 0.61 24.39
N HIS A 19 -8.97 0.60 23.52
CA HIS A 19 -9.94 1.69 23.33
C HIS A 19 -9.33 3.06 22.99
N GLN A 20 -8.10 3.10 22.46
CA GLN A 20 -7.46 4.34 22.07
C GLN A 20 -7.90 4.82 20.69
N TYR A 21 -7.91 6.14 20.49
CA TYR A 21 -8.18 6.76 19.19
C TYR A 21 -6.99 6.53 18.23
N PRO A 22 -7.21 5.91 17.05
CA PRO A 22 -6.12 5.33 16.26
C PRO A 22 -5.22 6.37 15.56
N PHE A 23 -5.62 7.64 15.49
CA PHE A 23 -4.86 8.69 14.79
C PHE A 23 -4.39 9.82 15.71
N GLY A 24 -4.55 9.69 17.02
CA GLY A 24 -4.38 10.81 17.96
C GLY A 24 -2.97 11.40 18.01
N LYS A 25 -1.96 10.57 17.69
CA LYS A 25 -0.54 10.96 17.73
C LYS A 25 -0.06 11.61 16.44
N VAL A 26 -0.82 11.47 15.36
CA VAL A 26 -0.51 12.04 14.03
C VAL A 26 -1.56 13.04 13.55
N GLY A 27 -2.64 13.29 14.30
CA GLY A 27 -3.74 14.17 13.88
C GLY A 27 -3.26 15.53 13.38
N HIS A 28 -2.31 16.16 14.07
CA HIS A 28 -1.71 17.44 13.67
C HIS A 28 -1.01 17.40 12.30
N LEU A 29 -0.49 16.24 11.86
CA LEU A 29 0.11 16.06 10.53
C LEU A 29 -0.95 15.86 9.43
N LEU A 30 -2.15 15.40 9.82
CA LEU A 30 -3.26 15.14 8.89
C LEU A 30 -4.11 16.39 8.63
N GLU A 31 -3.91 17.47 9.39
CA GLU A 31 -4.62 18.74 9.24
C GLU A 31 -4.03 19.63 8.13
N ASP A 32 -2.72 19.56 7.87
CA ASP A 32 -2.05 20.36 6.82
C ASP A 32 -2.22 19.72 5.43
N LYS A 33 -3.46 19.71 4.94
CA LYS A 33 -3.84 19.14 3.64
C LYS A 33 -5.07 19.80 3.05
N ASP A 34 -5.22 19.66 1.74
CA ASP A 34 -6.46 19.97 1.02
C ASP A 34 -7.24 18.69 0.67
N VAL A 35 -6.52 17.59 0.42
CA VAL A 35 -7.07 16.25 0.19
C VAL A 35 -6.25 15.23 0.98
N LEU A 36 -6.91 14.40 1.78
CA LEU A 36 -6.30 13.30 2.52
C LEU A 36 -6.77 11.97 1.94
N PHE A 37 -5.80 11.18 1.50
CA PHE A 37 -5.99 9.89 0.86
C PHE A 37 -5.45 8.75 1.74
N GLY A 38 -6.14 7.62 1.76
CA GLY A 38 -5.65 6.37 2.36
C GLY A 38 -6.08 5.10 1.64
N ASN A 39 -5.46 3.97 1.97
CA ASN A 39 -5.90 2.63 1.53
C ASN A 39 -6.59 1.91 2.69
N LEU A 40 -7.90 1.64 2.55
CA LEU A 40 -8.70 0.94 3.55
C LEU A 40 -8.59 -0.57 3.36
N GLU A 41 -7.57 -1.16 3.95
CA GLU A 41 -7.31 -2.60 3.86
C GLU A 41 -8.04 -3.36 4.96
N THR A 42 -9.37 -3.21 4.99
CA THR A 42 -10.25 -4.01 5.84
C THR A 42 -11.65 -3.99 5.28
N THR A 43 -12.43 -5.02 5.60
CA THR A 43 -13.89 -4.92 5.50
C THR A 43 -14.44 -4.19 6.73
N LEU A 44 -15.35 -3.25 6.54
CA LEU A 44 -16.09 -2.56 7.61
C LEU A 44 -17.50 -3.16 7.69
N SER A 45 -17.65 -4.22 8.47
CA SER A 45 -18.91 -4.98 8.56
C SER A 45 -18.99 -5.81 9.84
N ASP A 46 -20.20 -5.91 10.40
CA ASP A 46 -20.56 -6.86 11.45
C ASP A 46 -21.36 -8.06 10.89
N THR A 47 -21.66 -8.06 9.58
CA THR A 47 -22.41 -9.10 8.86
C THR A 47 -21.68 -9.58 7.60
N GLY A 48 -22.19 -10.64 6.97
CA GLY A 48 -21.55 -11.34 5.86
C GLY A 48 -20.81 -12.61 6.29
N GLU A 49 -20.52 -13.47 5.30
CA GLU A 49 -19.87 -14.77 5.51
C GLU A 49 -18.35 -14.64 5.32
N PRO A 50 -17.52 -15.01 6.33
CA PRO A 50 -16.08 -15.05 6.19
C PRO A 50 -15.64 -15.99 5.06
N VAL A 51 -14.83 -15.46 4.15
CA VAL A 51 -14.33 -16.24 3.02
C VAL A 51 -13.26 -17.25 3.44
N GLU A 52 -13.16 -18.36 2.73
CA GLU A 52 -12.10 -19.34 2.97
C GLU A 52 -10.75 -18.82 2.46
N LYS A 53 -10.05 -18.06 3.32
CA LYS A 53 -8.67 -17.61 3.11
C LYS A 53 -7.86 -17.69 4.40
N HIS A 54 -6.53 -17.52 4.30
CA HIS A 54 -5.63 -17.66 5.44
C HIS A 54 -5.89 -16.63 6.56
N HIS A 55 -6.32 -15.44 6.17
CA HIS A 55 -6.38 -14.27 7.03
C HIS A 55 -7.59 -13.42 6.67
N VAL A 56 -8.71 -13.60 7.36
CA VAL A 56 -9.89 -12.74 7.19
C VAL A 56 -9.77 -11.57 8.16
N ILE A 57 -9.84 -10.33 7.67
CA ILE A 57 -9.85 -9.12 8.49
C ILE A 57 -11.10 -8.29 8.24
N PHE A 58 -11.71 -7.88 9.34
CA PHE A 58 -12.85 -6.99 9.35
C PHE A 58 -12.88 -6.21 10.66
N THR A 59 -13.57 -5.08 10.62
CA THR A 59 -13.77 -4.17 11.74
C THR A 59 -15.23 -3.71 11.75
N CYS A 60 -15.79 -3.36 12.92
CA CYS A 60 -17.13 -2.79 13.03
C CYS A 60 -17.30 -1.55 12.10
N PRO A 61 -18.42 -1.41 11.38
CA PRO A 61 -18.69 -0.28 10.49
C PRO A 61 -18.51 1.11 11.11
N ASP A 62 -18.86 1.27 12.40
CA ASP A 62 -18.74 2.55 13.10
C ASP A 62 -17.28 3.03 13.19
N ALA A 63 -16.28 2.15 13.03
CA ALA A 63 -14.87 2.54 12.97
C ALA A 63 -14.57 3.54 11.83
N ALA A 64 -15.41 3.61 10.78
CA ALA A 64 -15.35 4.66 9.76
C ALA A 64 -15.40 6.08 10.35
N ARG A 65 -15.96 6.26 11.57
CA ARG A 65 -15.94 7.55 12.27
C ARG A 65 -14.54 8.06 12.53
N TYR A 66 -13.60 7.18 12.84
CA TYR A 66 -12.22 7.57 13.10
C TYR A 66 -11.55 8.11 11.84
N LEU A 67 -11.87 7.55 10.67
CA LEU A 67 -11.41 8.06 9.38
C LEU A 67 -11.96 9.48 9.11
N LYS A 68 -13.25 9.70 9.36
CA LYS A 68 -13.87 11.01 9.18
C LYS A 68 -13.33 12.04 10.16
N GLU A 69 -13.16 11.66 11.43
CA GLU A 69 -12.58 12.52 12.48
C GLU A 69 -11.14 12.91 12.15
N ALA A 70 -10.35 12.00 11.55
CA ALA A 70 -9.00 12.30 11.06
C ALA A 70 -8.97 13.12 9.76
N GLY A 71 -10.13 13.33 9.13
CA GLY A 71 -10.28 14.15 7.94
C GLY A 71 -10.00 13.45 6.61
N PHE A 72 -10.08 12.10 6.53
CA PHE A 72 -9.92 11.42 5.24
C PHE A 72 -11.00 11.84 4.24
N ASP A 73 -10.60 12.20 3.03
CA ASP A 73 -11.52 12.57 1.94
C ASP A 73 -11.71 11.40 0.96
N VAL A 74 -10.65 10.65 0.69
CA VAL A 74 -10.63 9.58 -0.32
C VAL A 74 -10.02 8.32 0.26
N MET A 75 -10.71 7.18 0.10
CA MET A 75 -10.20 5.87 0.50
C MET A 75 -10.21 4.92 -0.69
N SER A 76 -9.04 4.35 -1.01
CA SER A 76 -8.99 3.18 -1.88
C SER A 76 -9.53 1.97 -1.14
N VAL A 77 -10.53 1.32 -1.72
CA VAL A 77 -11.07 0.03 -1.26
C VAL A 77 -10.70 -1.10 -2.21
N ALA A 78 -9.87 -0.86 -3.23
CA ALA A 78 -9.30 -1.91 -4.06
C ALA A 78 -8.08 -2.51 -3.36
N ASN A 79 -8.26 -3.63 -2.66
CA ASN A 79 -7.19 -4.41 -2.04
C ASN A 79 -7.61 -5.88 -1.88
N ASN A 80 -6.70 -6.74 -1.41
CA ASN A 80 -6.97 -8.16 -1.23
C ASN A 80 -7.89 -8.50 -0.04
N HIS A 81 -8.29 -7.51 0.76
CA HIS A 81 -9.14 -7.66 1.95
C HIS A 81 -10.55 -7.07 1.79
N SER A 82 -10.87 -6.49 0.62
CA SER A 82 -12.17 -5.90 0.32
C SER A 82 -13.33 -6.90 0.40
N GLY A 83 -13.07 -8.17 0.07
CA GLY A 83 -14.08 -9.23 0.01
C GLY A 83 -14.07 -10.18 1.19
N ASP A 84 -13.51 -9.78 2.34
CA ASP A 84 -13.24 -10.72 3.44
C ASP A 84 -14.50 -11.28 4.10
N LEU A 85 -15.58 -10.51 4.09
CA LEU A 85 -16.93 -10.96 4.49
C LEU A 85 -17.89 -11.04 3.28
N GLY A 86 -17.34 -11.38 2.11
CA GLY A 86 -18.09 -11.51 0.87
C GLY A 86 -18.67 -10.19 0.36
N ALA A 87 -19.66 -10.29 -0.54
CA ALA A 87 -20.27 -9.12 -1.17
C ALA A 87 -21.09 -8.26 -0.18
N GLU A 88 -21.73 -8.89 0.81
CA GLU A 88 -22.47 -8.17 1.86
C GLU A 88 -21.53 -7.29 2.68
N GLY A 89 -20.42 -7.85 3.17
CA GLY A 89 -19.44 -7.06 3.93
C GLY A 89 -18.81 -5.92 3.11
N PHE A 90 -18.57 -6.16 1.82
CA PHE A 90 -18.06 -5.10 0.94
C PHE A 90 -19.09 -3.97 0.73
N LYS A 91 -20.37 -4.29 0.52
CA LYS A 91 -21.45 -3.28 0.45
C LYS A 91 -21.52 -2.47 1.74
N ASN A 92 -21.47 -3.13 2.89
CA ASN A 92 -21.44 -2.45 4.19
C ASN A 92 -20.22 -1.51 4.33
N THR A 93 -19.08 -1.88 3.74
CA THR A 93 -17.88 -1.03 3.73
C THR A 93 -18.11 0.25 2.93
N LEU A 94 -18.69 0.12 1.73
CA LEU A 94 -19.03 1.27 0.89
C LEU A 94 -20.06 2.18 1.57
N ASP A 95 -21.12 1.60 2.15
CA ASP A 95 -22.14 2.33 2.90
C ASP A 95 -21.56 3.07 4.12
N ALA A 96 -20.63 2.45 4.85
CA ALA A 96 -19.99 3.06 6.02
C ALA A 96 -19.16 4.29 5.63
N LEU A 97 -18.46 4.24 4.50
CA LEU A 97 -17.70 5.37 3.96
C LEU A 97 -18.64 6.47 3.42
N GLU A 98 -19.67 6.09 2.66
CA GLU A 98 -20.64 7.03 2.10
C GLU A 98 -21.38 7.82 3.18
N ARG A 99 -21.85 7.15 4.26
CA ARG A 99 -22.51 7.82 5.40
C ARG A 99 -21.63 8.83 6.13
N ARG A 100 -20.31 8.75 5.94
CA ARG A 100 -19.33 9.69 6.50
C ARG A 100 -18.78 10.66 5.46
N GLU A 101 -19.35 10.65 4.25
CA GLU A 101 -18.92 11.50 3.13
C GLU A 101 -17.44 11.29 2.77
N ILE A 102 -16.98 10.04 2.87
CA ILE A 102 -15.64 9.64 2.44
C ILE A 102 -15.78 8.99 1.08
N LEU A 103 -15.06 9.51 0.08
CA LEU A 103 -15.10 9.00 -1.29
C LEU A 103 -14.36 7.67 -1.39
N ALA A 104 -15.09 6.58 -1.61
CA ALA A 104 -14.50 5.28 -1.91
C ALA A 104 -14.08 5.19 -3.39
N ILE A 105 -12.87 4.69 -3.66
CA ILE A 105 -12.38 4.41 -5.02
C ILE A 105 -11.93 2.94 -5.19
N GLY A 106 -12.00 2.45 -6.42
CA GLY A 106 -11.58 1.10 -6.79
C GLY A 106 -12.62 -0.01 -6.54
N GLY A 107 -13.90 0.34 -6.34
CA GLY A 107 -14.95 -0.68 -6.25
C GLY A 107 -16.37 -0.11 -6.22
N SER A 108 -17.35 -0.98 -6.50
CA SER A 108 -18.77 -0.67 -6.63
C SER A 108 -19.65 -1.66 -5.87
N ALA A 109 -20.80 -1.19 -5.40
CA ALA A 109 -21.86 -2.01 -4.81
C ALA A 109 -22.66 -2.82 -5.87
N THR A 110 -22.31 -2.69 -7.15
CA THR A 110 -22.89 -3.39 -8.30
C THR A 110 -21.83 -4.22 -9.03
N GLU A 111 -22.26 -5.08 -9.96
CA GLU A 111 -21.34 -5.88 -10.78
C GLU A 111 -20.45 -5.01 -11.70
N ASP A 112 -20.88 -3.78 -11.99
CA ASP A 112 -20.15 -2.85 -12.85
C ASP A 112 -18.90 -2.32 -12.17
N ARG A 113 -17.79 -2.30 -12.90
CA ARG A 113 -16.53 -1.68 -12.47
C ARG A 113 -16.77 -0.20 -12.13
N GLN A 114 -16.17 0.29 -11.06
CA GLN A 114 -16.23 1.71 -10.74
C GLN A 114 -15.35 2.49 -11.73
N GLU A 115 -15.95 3.46 -12.42
CA GLU A 115 -15.23 4.41 -13.27
C GLU A 115 -14.47 5.45 -12.43
N PRO A 116 -13.42 6.10 -12.97
CA PRO A 116 -12.65 7.09 -12.24
C PRO A 116 -13.48 8.29 -11.75
N VAL A 117 -13.10 8.83 -10.60
CA VAL A 117 -13.80 9.95 -9.93
C VAL A 117 -12.94 11.20 -9.92
N ILE A 118 -13.52 12.39 -10.15
CA ILE A 118 -12.79 13.66 -10.16
C ILE A 118 -13.19 14.48 -8.93
N LEU A 119 -12.20 14.93 -8.17
CA LEU A 119 -12.36 15.83 -7.04
C LEU A 119 -11.67 17.17 -7.33
N GLU A 120 -12.32 18.28 -7.03
CA GLU A 120 -11.73 19.62 -7.11
C GLU A 120 -11.61 20.26 -5.73
N ARG A 121 -10.43 20.83 -5.43
CA ARG A 121 -10.15 21.66 -4.24
C ARG A 121 -9.23 22.81 -4.61
N ASN A 122 -9.47 23.99 -4.06
CA ASN A 122 -8.67 25.20 -4.32
C ASN A 122 -8.46 25.51 -5.82
N GLY A 123 -9.45 25.15 -6.64
CA GLY A 123 -9.41 25.29 -8.10
C GLY A 123 -8.50 24.28 -8.81
N VAL A 124 -7.91 23.30 -8.15
CA VAL A 124 -7.13 22.21 -8.77
C VAL A 124 -7.93 20.92 -8.72
N SER A 125 -8.00 20.20 -9.85
CA SER A 125 -8.79 18.98 -10.00
C SER A 125 -7.90 17.72 -10.09
N ILE A 126 -8.29 16.66 -9.37
CA ILE A 126 -7.59 15.36 -9.37
C ILE A 126 -8.59 14.26 -9.75
N GLY A 127 -8.29 13.51 -10.80
CA GLY A 127 -8.95 12.25 -11.12
C GLY A 127 -8.31 11.09 -10.36
N PHE A 128 -9.11 10.30 -9.64
CA PHE A 128 -8.67 9.13 -8.88
C PHE A 128 -9.22 7.83 -9.49
N ALA A 129 -8.37 6.81 -9.54
CA ALA A 129 -8.76 5.44 -9.82
C ALA A 129 -7.93 4.47 -8.97
N GLY A 130 -8.55 3.40 -8.46
CA GLY A 130 -7.89 2.41 -7.59
C GLY A 130 -7.96 1.00 -8.18
N TYR A 131 -6.90 0.21 -8.00
CA TYR A 131 -6.80 -1.16 -8.51
C TYR A 131 -6.04 -2.08 -7.56
N THR A 132 -6.37 -3.38 -7.58
CA THR A 132 -5.67 -4.40 -6.78
C THR A 132 -5.26 -5.61 -7.59
N ILE A 133 -4.14 -6.22 -7.19
CA ILE A 133 -3.80 -7.59 -7.55
C ILE A 133 -4.36 -8.58 -6.52
N GLY A 134 -4.01 -9.87 -6.65
CA GLY A 134 -4.27 -10.89 -5.64
C GLY A 134 -5.58 -11.66 -5.84
N LYS A 135 -5.92 -12.55 -4.91
CA LYS A 135 -7.18 -13.32 -4.97
C LYS A 135 -8.25 -12.55 -4.21
N LEU A 136 -9.26 -12.01 -4.91
CA LEU A 136 -10.47 -11.50 -4.28
C LEU A 136 -11.50 -12.61 -4.19
N ALA A 137 -11.97 -12.88 -2.98
CA ALA A 137 -13.04 -13.82 -2.72
C ALA A 137 -14.38 -13.06 -2.67
N ILE A 138 -14.76 -12.46 -3.80
CA ILE A 138 -15.97 -11.62 -3.87
C ILE A 138 -16.93 -12.18 -4.93
N SER A 139 -18.23 -12.20 -4.62
CA SER A 139 -19.25 -12.66 -5.58
C SER A 139 -19.47 -11.60 -6.66
N ARG A 140 -20.14 -11.97 -7.76
CA ARG A 140 -20.36 -11.07 -8.91
C ARG A 140 -21.28 -9.89 -8.63
N GLU A 141 -22.00 -9.88 -7.52
CA GLU A 141 -22.97 -8.83 -7.15
C GLU A 141 -22.35 -7.45 -6.87
N VAL A 142 -21.04 -7.41 -6.71
CA VAL A 142 -20.23 -6.22 -6.44
C VAL A 142 -18.96 -6.27 -7.28
N SER A 143 -18.29 -5.14 -7.43
CA SER A 143 -17.05 -5.08 -8.18
C SER A 143 -15.93 -4.47 -7.34
N VAL A 144 -14.73 -5.03 -7.51
CA VAL A 144 -13.50 -4.44 -7.03
C VAL A 144 -12.56 -4.40 -8.21
N ASN A 145 -12.06 -3.22 -8.53
CA ASN A 145 -11.26 -2.97 -9.72
C ASN A 145 -9.96 -3.77 -9.63
N ARG A 146 -9.76 -4.71 -10.57
CA ARG A 146 -8.54 -5.49 -10.69
C ARG A 146 -7.50 -4.69 -11.46
N LEU A 147 -6.23 -4.89 -11.14
CA LEU A 147 -5.15 -4.37 -11.96
C LEU A 147 -5.07 -5.14 -13.28
N VAL A 148 -5.82 -4.67 -14.27
CA VAL A 148 -5.76 -5.07 -15.68
C VAL A 148 -5.23 -3.88 -16.46
N GLU A 149 -4.02 -4.00 -17.00
CA GLU A 149 -3.26 -2.87 -17.54
C GLU A 149 -4.07 -2.08 -18.58
N GLU A 150 -4.77 -2.77 -19.48
CA GLU A 150 -5.59 -2.15 -20.53
C GLU A 150 -6.74 -1.30 -19.96
N GLU A 151 -7.29 -1.69 -18.81
CA GLU A 151 -8.35 -0.93 -18.12
C GLU A 151 -7.76 0.32 -17.46
N VAL A 152 -6.58 0.20 -16.82
CA VAL A 152 -5.90 1.37 -16.23
C VAL A 152 -5.53 2.39 -17.30
N PHE A 153 -4.99 1.95 -18.45
CA PHE A 153 -4.68 2.86 -19.56
C PHE A 153 -5.95 3.53 -20.11
N ARG A 154 -7.06 2.81 -20.19
CA ARG A 154 -8.35 3.38 -20.61
C ARG A 154 -8.85 4.44 -19.64
N ASP A 155 -8.70 4.21 -18.35
CA ASP A 155 -9.11 5.12 -17.29
C ASP A 155 -8.22 6.38 -17.23
N ILE A 156 -6.90 6.23 -17.41
CA ILE A 156 -5.98 7.38 -17.56
C ILE A 156 -6.38 8.19 -18.81
N ALA A 157 -6.66 7.52 -19.93
CA ALA A 157 -7.09 8.19 -21.16
C ALA A 157 -8.44 8.91 -21.00
N SER A 158 -9.39 8.35 -20.24
CA SER A 158 -10.71 8.94 -20.01
C SER A 158 -10.65 10.19 -19.11
N LEU A 159 -9.65 10.29 -18.24
CA LEU A 159 -9.39 11.43 -17.37
C LEU A 159 -8.57 12.55 -18.03
N LYS A 160 -7.80 12.22 -19.07
CA LYS A 160 -6.88 13.16 -19.73
C LYS A 160 -7.64 14.36 -20.30
N GLY A 161 -7.22 15.56 -19.90
CA GLY A 161 -7.86 16.82 -20.31
C GLY A 161 -9.15 17.16 -19.56
N ARG A 162 -9.62 16.29 -18.65
CA ARG A 162 -10.78 16.54 -17.78
C ARG A 162 -10.40 16.92 -16.35
N CYS A 163 -9.14 16.73 -15.98
CA CYS A 163 -8.61 17.10 -14.67
C CYS A 163 -7.16 17.58 -14.81
N ASP A 164 -6.67 18.29 -13.80
CA ASP A 164 -5.30 18.79 -13.75
C ASP A 164 -4.32 17.65 -13.44
N HIS A 165 -4.71 16.74 -12.56
CA HIS A 165 -3.90 15.62 -12.10
C HIS A 165 -4.66 14.31 -12.20
N ILE A 166 -3.93 13.23 -12.47
CA ILE A 166 -4.45 11.86 -12.41
C ILE A 166 -3.64 11.12 -11.35
N ALA A 167 -4.33 10.59 -10.35
CA ALA A 167 -3.79 9.82 -9.24
C ALA A 167 -4.27 8.36 -9.33
N ILE A 168 -3.34 7.44 -9.52
CA ILE A 168 -3.63 6.00 -9.60
C ILE A 168 -3.20 5.32 -8.30
N SER A 169 -4.16 4.72 -7.61
CA SER A 169 -3.92 3.92 -6.41
C SER A 169 -3.73 2.45 -6.78
N LEU A 170 -2.62 1.85 -6.36
CA LEU A 170 -2.23 0.48 -6.73
C LEU A 170 -1.92 -0.36 -5.49
N HIS A 171 -2.78 -1.33 -5.21
CA HIS A 171 -2.55 -2.34 -4.20
C HIS A 171 -1.83 -3.54 -4.84
N TRP A 172 -0.50 -3.54 -4.78
CA TRP A 172 0.36 -4.34 -5.67
C TRP A 172 1.76 -4.68 -5.11
N GLY A 173 2.46 -5.58 -5.80
CA GLY A 173 3.83 -5.95 -5.46
C GLY A 173 3.94 -7.20 -4.61
N THR A 174 5.04 -7.33 -3.87
CA THR A 174 5.34 -8.50 -3.04
C THR A 174 5.37 -8.09 -1.57
N GLU A 175 4.59 -8.78 -0.73
CA GLU A 175 4.58 -8.58 0.72
C GLU A 175 6.00 -8.57 1.31
N MET A 176 6.24 -7.59 2.18
CA MET A 176 7.49 -7.32 2.92
C MET A 176 8.71 -6.98 2.05
N ALA A 177 8.57 -6.87 0.73
CA ALA A 177 9.66 -6.45 -0.14
C ALA A 177 9.89 -4.93 -0.04
N TYR A 178 11.07 -4.51 0.37
CA TYR A 178 11.45 -3.08 0.41
C TYR A 178 11.80 -2.48 -0.96
N TYR A 179 11.96 -3.32 -1.99
CA TYR A 179 12.21 -2.89 -3.35
C TYR A 179 11.04 -3.28 -4.25
N PRO A 180 10.47 -2.34 -5.04
CA PRO A 180 9.49 -2.70 -6.07
C PRO A 180 10.15 -3.58 -7.13
N SER A 181 9.38 -4.47 -7.75
CA SER A 181 9.91 -5.29 -8.84
C SER A 181 10.22 -4.43 -10.08
N PRO A 182 11.15 -4.85 -10.95
CA PRO A 182 11.36 -4.17 -12.24
C PRO A 182 10.08 -4.07 -13.07
N GLU A 183 9.20 -5.05 -12.97
CA GLU A 183 7.88 -5.04 -13.62
C GLU A 183 6.96 -3.96 -13.02
N GLN A 184 6.92 -3.79 -11.70
CA GLN A 184 6.20 -2.67 -11.06
C GLN A 184 6.76 -1.32 -11.49
N ILE A 185 8.09 -1.19 -11.58
CA ILE A 185 8.75 0.05 -12.01
C ILE A 185 8.35 0.40 -13.43
N ALA A 186 8.50 -0.55 -14.36
CA ALA A 186 8.14 -0.36 -15.76
C ALA A 186 6.66 0.02 -15.92
N LEU A 187 5.75 -0.65 -15.21
CA LEU A 187 4.33 -0.36 -15.28
C LEU A 187 3.97 1.03 -14.72
N ALA A 188 4.59 1.44 -13.59
CA ALA A 188 4.42 2.79 -13.05
C ALA A 188 4.87 3.86 -14.05
N HIS A 189 6.03 3.66 -14.68
CA HIS A 189 6.57 4.56 -15.70
C HIS A 189 5.62 4.68 -16.89
N GLN A 190 5.08 3.55 -17.37
CA GLN A 190 4.10 3.54 -18.45
C GLN A 190 2.81 4.31 -18.09
N PHE A 191 2.33 4.20 -16.85
CA PHE A 191 1.17 4.98 -16.41
C PHE A 191 1.46 6.48 -16.36
N ILE A 192 2.64 6.90 -15.89
CA ILE A 192 3.05 8.31 -15.94
C ILE A 192 3.13 8.79 -17.40
N ASP A 193 3.77 8.02 -18.28
CA ASP A 193 3.91 8.34 -19.70
C ASP A 193 2.54 8.43 -20.42
N ALA A 194 1.53 7.68 -19.96
CA ALA A 194 0.17 7.77 -20.48
C ALA A 194 -0.59 9.03 -20.03
N GLY A 195 -0.21 9.62 -18.89
CA GLY A 195 -0.79 10.86 -18.36
C GLY A 195 -1.07 10.86 -16.86
N ALA A 196 -0.77 9.76 -16.13
CA ALA A 196 -0.81 9.80 -14.68
C ALA A 196 0.22 10.81 -14.14
N THR A 197 -0.12 11.50 -13.06
CA THR A 197 0.79 12.46 -12.40
C THR A 197 1.26 11.98 -11.04
N VAL A 198 0.44 11.15 -10.37
CA VAL A 198 0.74 10.58 -9.06
C VAL A 198 0.40 9.10 -9.06
N ILE A 199 1.31 8.25 -8.57
CA ILE A 199 1.04 6.84 -8.28
C ILE A 199 1.16 6.63 -6.77
N LEU A 200 0.12 6.08 -6.15
CA LEU A 200 0.04 5.79 -4.72
C LEU A 200 -0.03 4.28 -4.51
N GLY A 201 1.08 3.69 -4.08
CA GLY A 201 1.21 2.25 -3.91
C GLY A 201 0.98 1.78 -2.47
N HIS A 202 0.47 0.56 -2.37
CA HIS A 202 0.05 -0.17 -1.16
C HIS A 202 0.26 -1.67 -1.36
N HIS A 203 0.06 -2.50 -0.31
CA HIS A 203 0.19 -3.98 -0.27
C HIS A 203 1.49 -4.55 0.33
N PRO A 204 2.71 -4.06 0.02
CA PRO A 204 3.93 -4.65 0.57
C PRO A 204 4.02 -4.57 2.10
N HIS A 205 3.17 -3.79 2.78
CA HIS A 205 3.21 -3.52 4.22
C HIS A 205 4.57 -3.00 4.72
N THR A 206 5.40 -2.54 3.80
CA THR A 206 6.73 -1.98 3.99
C THR A 206 6.82 -0.78 3.08
N MET A 207 7.45 0.30 3.54
CA MET A 207 7.71 1.42 2.64
C MET A 207 8.65 0.97 1.52
N GLN A 208 8.33 1.38 0.30
CA GLN A 208 9.15 1.17 -0.88
C GLN A 208 9.63 2.52 -1.42
N ALA A 209 10.36 2.48 -2.52
CA ALA A 209 10.90 3.65 -3.19
C ALA A 209 9.85 4.75 -3.43
N ILE A 210 10.32 6.00 -3.37
CA ILE A 210 9.63 7.18 -3.91
C ILE A 210 10.50 7.75 -5.03
N GLU A 211 9.91 7.93 -6.20
CA GLU A 211 10.62 8.33 -7.42
C GLU A 211 9.91 9.50 -8.10
N ARG A 212 10.68 10.44 -8.64
CA ARG A 212 10.20 11.35 -9.67
C ARG A 212 10.58 10.82 -11.03
N TYR A 213 9.59 10.67 -11.91
CA TYR A 213 9.77 10.19 -13.28
C TYR A 213 8.95 11.06 -14.23
N HIS A 214 9.58 11.64 -15.25
CA HIS A 214 8.94 12.52 -16.25
C HIS A 214 7.98 13.59 -15.69
N GLY A 215 8.33 14.16 -14.53
CA GLY A 215 7.51 15.19 -13.87
C GLY A 215 6.39 14.64 -12.98
N GLY A 216 6.09 13.34 -13.01
CA GLY A 216 5.21 12.66 -12.08
C GLY A 216 5.92 12.26 -10.77
N LEU A 217 5.12 11.89 -9.76
CA LEU A 217 5.60 11.34 -8.49
C LEU A 217 5.03 9.93 -8.28
N ILE A 218 5.92 8.98 -8.01
CA ILE A 218 5.57 7.57 -7.80
C ILE A 218 5.98 7.19 -6.39
N ALA A 219 5.02 6.82 -5.55
CA ALA A 219 5.28 6.12 -4.29
C ALA A 219 4.90 4.64 -4.47
N TYR A 220 5.88 3.75 -4.51
CA TYR A 220 5.62 2.33 -4.78
C TYR A 220 4.94 1.60 -3.62
N SER A 221 5.21 2.04 -2.39
CA SER A 221 4.46 1.69 -1.19
C SER A 221 4.75 2.68 -0.07
N LEU A 222 3.72 3.13 0.63
CA LEU A 222 3.84 4.03 1.79
C LEU A 222 3.99 3.27 3.12
N GLY A 223 3.97 1.93 3.11
CA GLY A 223 4.04 1.09 4.30
C GLY A 223 2.71 0.98 5.05
N MET A 224 2.75 0.54 6.31
CA MET A 224 1.57 0.41 7.16
C MET A 224 1.33 1.70 7.94
N PHE A 225 0.26 2.44 7.65
CA PHE A 225 -0.03 3.67 8.40
C PHE A 225 -0.72 3.37 9.74
N GLN A 226 -1.74 2.53 9.73
CA GLN A 226 -2.47 2.13 10.94
C GLN A 226 -2.86 0.67 10.80
N PHE A 227 -2.13 -0.21 11.48
CA PHE A 227 -2.26 -1.66 11.29
C PHE A 227 -1.79 -2.41 12.54
N GLU A 228 -2.21 -3.66 12.71
CA GLU A 228 -1.70 -4.53 13.77
C GLU A 228 -0.26 -4.98 13.44
N PRO A 229 0.78 -4.49 14.14
CA PRO A 229 2.17 -4.81 13.81
C PRO A 229 2.53 -6.26 14.16
N ARG A 230 1.72 -6.91 15.00
CA ARG A 230 1.88 -8.32 15.42
C ARG A 230 1.20 -9.31 14.46
N TRP A 231 0.67 -8.81 13.34
CA TRP A 231 0.14 -9.65 12.28
C TRP A 231 1.17 -10.72 11.90
N PRO A 232 0.77 -12.00 11.76
CA PRO A 232 1.73 -13.06 11.49
C PRO A 232 2.62 -12.73 10.29
N HIS A 233 3.93 -12.83 10.49
CA HIS A 233 4.97 -12.58 9.48
C HIS A 233 5.16 -11.12 9.08
N ASN A 234 4.47 -10.19 9.74
CA ASN A 234 4.85 -8.79 9.62
C ASN A 234 6.23 -8.57 10.25
N ILE A 235 7.10 -7.89 9.51
CA ILE A 235 8.48 -7.58 9.92
C ILE A 235 8.74 -6.08 9.98
N SER A 236 7.73 -5.25 9.69
CA SER A 236 7.86 -3.81 9.62
C SER A 236 6.82 -3.12 10.49
N ARG A 237 7.26 -2.05 11.16
CA ARG A 237 6.38 -1.10 11.84
C ARG A 237 6.48 0.29 11.24
N GLU A 238 7.22 0.40 10.14
CA GLU A 238 7.57 1.68 9.54
C GLU A 238 6.63 2.00 8.39
N ALA A 239 6.31 3.28 8.31
CA ALA A 239 5.59 3.86 7.20
C ALA A 239 6.02 5.29 6.99
N VAL A 240 5.47 5.88 5.95
CA VAL A 240 5.67 7.29 5.64
C VAL A 240 4.33 7.95 5.33
N LEU A 241 4.18 9.17 5.81
CA LEU A 241 3.16 10.11 5.34
C LEU A 241 3.77 10.90 4.18
N LEU A 242 3.11 10.89 3.02
CA LEU A 242 3.56 11.62 1.85
C LEU A 242 2.64 12.80 1.59
N SER A 243 3.18 14.01 1.60
CA SER A 243 2.46 15.21 1.15
C SER A 243 3.06 15.74 -0.13
N VAL A 244 2.24 16.08 -1.13
CA VAL A 244 2.68 16.64 -2.41
C VAL A 244 1.85 17.85 -2.79
N ASP A 245 2.53 18.95 -3.14
CA ASP A 245 1.89 20.16 -3.63
C ASP A 245 1.61 20.00 -5.14
N LEU A 246 0.32 20.00 -5.50
CA LEU A 246 -0.21 19.86 -6.85
C LEU A 246 -0.70 21.21 -7.36
N GLN A 247 -0.42 21.53 -8.63
CA GLN A 247 -0.77 22.81 -9.23
C GLN A 247 -1.49 22.60 -10.56
N LYS A 248 -2.23 23.61 -11.02
CA LYS A 248 -2.92 23.59 -12.32
C LYS A 248 -2.07 23.04 -13.47
N ASN A 249 -2.72 22.37 -14.41
CA ASN A 249 -2.10 21.81 -15.63
C ASN A 249 -1.05 20.70 -15.38
N GLY A 250 -1.25 19.89 -14.34
CA GLY A 250 -0.43 18.69 -14.11
C GLY A 250 0.96 18.96 -13.51
N VAL A 251 1.20 20.16 -12.98
CA VAL A 251 2.50 20.50 -12.39
C VAL A 251 2.59 19.91 -10.98
N VAL A 252 3.38 18.85 -10.84
CA VAL A 252 3.66 18.20 -9.54
C VAL A 252 4.83 18.94 -8.87
N GLY A 253 4.51 19.71 -7.83
CA GLY A 253 5.46 20.52 -7.06
C GLY A 253 6.30 19.70 -6.08
N ALA A 254 6.75 20.37 -5.01
CA ALA A 254 7.53 19.75 -3.94
C ALA A 254 6.72 18.66 -3.22
N HIS A 255 7.42 17.64 -2.71
CA HIS A 255 6.83 16.64 -1.83
C HIS A 255 7.62 16.59 -0.53
N GLU A 256 6.93 16.18 0.53
CA GLU A 256 7.45 16.01 1.87
C GLU A 256 7.12 14.60 2.35
N VAL A 257 8.04 14.01 3.09
CA VAL A 257 7.90 12.66 3.64
C VAL A 257 8.12 12.74 5.14
N VAL A 258 7.11 12.38 5.93
CA VAL A 258 7.24 12.26 7.38
C VAL A 258 7.38 10.78 7.74
N PRO A 259 8.50 10.36 8.36
CA PRO A 259 8.70 8.98 8.78
C PRO A 259 7.83 8.67 10.00
N LEU A 260 7.20 7.50 10.00
CA LEU A 260 6.29 7.05 11.05
C LEU A 260 6.69 5.67 11.59
N ILE A 261 6.37 5.43 12.86
CA ILE A 261 6.45 4.12 13.50
C ILE A 261 5.12 3.78 14.16
N ILE A 262 4.66 2.56 13.95
CA ILE A 262 3.46 2.02 14.61
C ILE A 262 3.86 1.38 15.95
N ASP A 263 3.18 1.76 17.01
CA ASP A 263 3.35 1.15 18.33
C ASP A 263 2.57 -0.16 18.50
N ASP A 264 2.68 -0.77 19.68
CA ASP A 264 1.96 -2.01 20.01
C ASP A 264 0.43 -1.84 20.13
N ASP A 265 -0.06 -0.61 20.24
CA ASP A 265 -1.48 -0.25 20.30
C ASP A 265 -2.05 0.10 18.90
N PHE A 266 -1.25 -0.10 17.85
CA PHE A 266 -1.58 0.09 16.44
C PHE A 266 -1.71 1.57 16.07
N ILE A 267 -1.08 2.45 16.84
CA ILE A 267 -1.13 3.90 16.66
C ILE A 267 0.18 4.33 15.96
N PRO A 268 0.11 5.05 14.83
CA PRO A 268 1.27 5.66 14.23
C PRO A 268 1.76 6.85 15.07
N HIS A 269 3.08 6.97 15.18
CA HIS A 269 3.78 8.12 15.76
C HIS A 269 4.76 8.68 14.74
N PRO A 270 4.97 10.00 14.69
CA PRO A 270 6.12 10.56 14.02
C PRO A 270 7.40 9.95 14.60
N ALA A 271 8.27 9.43 13.74
CA ALA A 271 9.60 9.05 14.18
C ALA A 271 10.41 10.33 14.49
N GLU A 272 11.24 10.28 15.53
CA GLU A 272 12.04 11.43 15.98
C GLU A 272 13.55 11.10 16.03
N GLY A 273 14.38 12.15 15.97
CA GLY A 273 15.82 12.06 16.15
C GLY A 273 16.49 11.05 15.20
N ALA A 274 17.39 10.22 15.76
CA ALA A 274 18.14 9.23 15.00
C ALA A 274 17.24 8.23 14.25
N MET A 275 16.09 7.88 14.81
CA MET A 275 15.15 6.95 14.16
C MET A 275 14.54 7.55 12.90
N ALA A 276 14.14 8.84 12.95
CA ALA A 276 13.65 9.55 11.77
C ALA A 276 14.71 9.59 10.66
N GLU A 277 15.95 9.90 11.02
CA GLU A 277 17.08 9.92 10.09
C GLU A 277 17.35 8.53 9.49
N GLU A 278 17.28 7.46 10.29
CA GLU A 278 17.46 6.09 9.82
C GLU A 278 16.40 5.68 8.79
N ILE A 279 15.12 5.97 9.05
CA ILE A 279 14.01 5.69 8.13
C ILE A 279 14.19 6.47 6.83
N LEU A 280 14.45 7.78 6.90
CA LEU A 280 14.62 8.62 5.71
C LEU A 280 15.86 8.25 4.89
N ASN A 281 16.98 7.90 5.56
CA ASN A 281 18.17 7.40 4.88
C ASN A 281 17.91 6.07 4.18
N PHE A 282 17.17 5.17 4.82
CA PHE A 282 16.79 3.90 4.22
C PHE A 282 15.84 4.09 3.03
N LEU A 283 14.85 4.98 3.13
CA LEU A 283 13.98 5.36 2.02
C LEU A 283 14.78 5.91 0.83
N SER A 284 15.78 6.76 1.09
CA SER A 284 16.69 7.24 0.05
C SER A 284 17.53 6.11 -0.57
N GLU A 285 18.03 5.18 0.27
CA GLU A 285 18.81 4.02 -0.18
C GLU A 285 18.01 3.11 -1.13
N ILE A 286 16.74 2.84 -0.81
CA ILE A 286 15.87 1.99 -1.64
C ILE A 286 15.36 2.73 -2.89
N SER A 287 15.18 4.05 -2.82
CA SER A 287 14.72 4.87 -3.96
C SER A 287 15.80 5.10 -5.01
N ARG A 288 17.05 5.30 -4.59
CA ARG A 288 18.17 5.63 -5.48
C ARG A 288 18.42 4.61 -6.62
N PRO A 289 18.42 3.29 -6.41
CA PRO A 289 18.60 2.34 -7.53
C PRO A 289 17.39 2.26 -8.46
N VAL A 290 16.20 2.67 -8.00
CA VAL A 290 15.00 2.77 -8.85
C VAL A 290 15.15 3.98 -9.78
N ALA A 291 15.38 5.16 -9.20
CA ALA A 291 15.56 6.42 -9.93
C ALA A 291 16.71 6.41 -10.95
N GLU A 292 17.77 5.65 -10.67
CA GLU A 292 18.93 5.52 -11.57
C GLU A 292 18.79 4.35 -12.57
N GLY A 293 17.66 3.63 -12.59
CA GLY A 293 17.46 2.49 -13.50
C GLY A 293 18.41 1.31 -13.25
N ARG A 294 18.92 1.17 -12.02
CA ARG A 294 19.95 0.18 -11.63
C ARG A 294 19.39 -1.06 -10.92
N LEU A 295 18.08 -1.16 -10.76
CA LEU A 295 17.43 -2.31 -10.14
C LEU A 295 17.06 -3.37 -11.20
N THR A 296 18.03 -4.21 -11.55
CA THR A 296 17.78 -5.34 -12.46
C THR A 296 16.99 -6.45 -11.75
N ARG A 297 16.36 -7.34 -12.53
CA ARG A 297 15.65 -8.51 -11.98
C ARG A 297 16.53 -9.39 -11.09
N SER A 298 17.79 -9.62 -11.49
CA SER A 298 18.76 -10.36 -10.69
C SER A 298 18.99 -9.69 -9.34
N ARG A 299 19.26 -8.39 -9.37
CA ARG A 299 19.51 -7.58 -8.17
C ARG A 299 18.27 -7.54 -7.27
N TRP A 300 17.09 -7.37 -7.84
CA TRP A 300 15.84 -7.38 -7.09
C TRP A 300 15.68 -8.66 -6.26
N PHE A 301 15.86 -9.84 -6.87
CA PHE A 301 15.82 -11.11 -6.14
C PHE A 301 16.90 -11.22 -5.04
N GLU A 302 18.07 -10.61 -5.20
CA GLU A 302 19.09 -10.59 -4.14
C GLU A 302 18.67 -9.72 -2.95
N GLU A 303 17.91 -8.65 -3.18
CA GLU A 303 17.46 -7.76 -2.11
C GLU A 303 16.24 -8.33 -1.38
N ILE A 304 15.27 -8.89 -2.09
CA ILE A 304 14.01 -9.36 -1.48
C ILE A 304 14.12 -10.76 -0.85
N ALA A 305 15.01 -11.62 -1.35
CA ALA A 305 15.01 -13.03 -0.97
C ALA A 305 15.20 -13.30 0.53
N PRO A 306 16.08 -12.60 1.29
CA PRO A 306 16.22 -12.86 2.72
C PRO A 306 14.90 -12.72 3.49
N VAL A 307 14.17 -11.64 3.23
CA VAL A 307 12.87 -11.36 3.85
C VAL A 307 11.82 -12.33 3.37
N TYR A 308 11.69 -12.45 2.04
CA TYR A 308 10.66 -13.27 1.42
C TYR A 308 10.73 -14.72 1.92
N MET A 309 11.95 -15.29 1.96
CA MET A 309 12.15 -16.66 2.44
C MET A 309 11.84 -16.79 3.92
N LYS A 310 12.32 -15.86 4.77
CA LYS A 310 12.05 -15.90 6.21
C LYS A 310 10.55 -15.82 6.49
N MET A 311 9.86 -14.85 5.90
CA MET A 311 8.42 -14.62 6.06
C MET A 311 7.60 -15.85 5.69
N ASN A 312 7.83 -16.41 4.49
CA ASN A 312 7.09 -17.58 4.02
C ASN A 312 7.37 -18.83 4.87
N LEU A 313 8.62 -19.05 5.29
CA LEU A 313 8.97 -20.17 6.17
C LEU A 313 8.30 -20.06 7.54
N GLU A 314 8.25 -18.86 8.12
CA GLU A 314 7.51 -18.61 9.35
C GLU A 314 6.01 -18.87 9.15
N SER A 315 5.44 -18.51 7.99
CA SER A 315 4.04 -18.76 7.63
C SER A 315 3.72 -20.24 7.54
N TYR A 316 4.55 -21.01 6.84
CA TYR A 316 4.41 -22.46 6.80
C TYR A 316 4.58 -23.07 8.19
N ARG A 317 5.55 -22.63 8.98
CA ARG A 317 5.73 -23.11 10.36
C ARG A 317 4.49 -22.87 11.22
N TYR A 318 3.87 -21.70 11.11
CA TYR A 318 2.62 -21.38 11.80
C TYR A 318 1.46 -22.28 11.33
N ARG A 319 1.30 -22.43 10.01
CA ARG A 319 0.22 -23.26 9.41
C ARG A 319 0.38 -24.74 9.74
N ILE A 320 1.59 -25.28 9.70
CA ILE A 320 1.89 -26.68 10.05
C ILE A 320 1.48 -26.96 11.50
N ARG A 321 1.78 -26.04 12.43
CA ARG A 321 1.37 -26.16 13.84
C ARG A 321 -0.14 -26.19 14.02
N ARG A 322 -0.90 -25.50 13.17
CA ARG A 322 -2.37 -25.39 13.29
C ARG A 322 -3.15 -26.43 12.49
N LYS A 323 -2.66 -26.81 11.30
CA LYS A 323 -3.38 -27.65 10.32
C LYS A 323 -2.66 -28.97 10.00
N GLY A 324 -1.55 -29.27 10.66
CA GLY A 324 -0.85 -30.55 10.54
C GLY A 324 -0.04 -30.70 9.24
N LEU A 325 -0.13 -31.88 8.61
CA LEU A 325 0.77 -32.29 7.53
C LEU A 325 0.50 -31.60 6.18
N PHE A 326 -0.74 -31.16 5.92
CA PHE A 326 -1.10 -30.61 4.60
C PHE A 326 -0.27 -29.37 4.23
N PRO A 327 -0.11 -28.35 5.12
CA PRO A 327 0.80 -27.23 4.85
C PRO A 327 2.27 -27.60 4.66
N LEU A 328 2.73 -28.76 5.15
CA LEU A 328 4.10 -29.23 4.91
C LEU A 328 4.28 -29.64 3.44
N LEU A 329 3.27 -30.28 2.85
CA LEU A 329 3.26 -30.61 1.42
C LEU A 329 3.19 -29.36 0.55
N GLU A 330 2.36 -28.39 0.93
CA GLU A 330 2.28 -27.09 0.26
C GLU A 330 3.62 -26.34 0.33
N MET A 331 4.31 -26.39 1.47
CA MET A 331 5.66 -25.82 1.63
C MET A 331 6.65 -26.50 0.68
N GLY A 332 6.60 -27.83 0.60
CA GLY A 332 7.42 -28.61 -0.34
C GLY A 332 7.19 -28.15 -1.79
N ALA A 333 5.94 -28.03 -2.22
CA ALA A 333 5.61 -27.52 -3.56
C ALA A 333 6.08 -26.06 -3.77
N TRP A 334 5.92 -25.20 -2.77
CA TRP A 334 6.34 -23.80 -2.82
C TRP A 334 7.84 -23.64 -3.11
N PHE A 335 8.69 -24.48 -2.53
CA PHE A 335 10.14 -24.45 -2.77
C PHE A 335 10.53 -24.65 -4.24
N PHE A 336 9.70 -25.36 -5.02
CA PHE A 336 9.94 -25.63 -6.44
C PHE A 336 9.22 -24.64 -7.37
N THR A 337 8.54 -23.62 -6.82
CA THR A 337 7.97 -22.56 -7.65
C THR A 337 9.08 -21.76 -8.34
N PRO A 338 8.86 -21.27 -9.58
CA PRO A 338 9.85 -20.44 -10.28
C PRO A 338 10.28 -19.20 -9.48
N PHE A 339 9.37 -18.64 -8.67
CA PHE A 339 9.66 -17.48 -7.83
C PHE A 339 10.58 -17.83 -6.66
N CYS A 340 10.28 -18.91 -5.92
CA CYS A 340 11.11 -19.36 -4.80
C CYS A 340 12.51 -19.77 -5.27
N LEU A 341 12.62 -20.48 -6.40
CA LEU A 341 13.93 -20.85 -6.97
C LEU A 341 14.78 -19.63 -7.33
N LYS A 342 14.16 -18.55 -7.84
CA LYS A 342 14.86 -17.28 -8.11
C LYS A 342 15.28 -16.58 -6.82
N CYS A 343 14.49 -16.66 -5.75
CA CYS A 343 14.89 -16.18 -4.43
C CYS A 343 16.10 -16.97 -3.88
N CYS A 344 16.10 -18.30 -3.99
CA CYS A 344 17.26 -19.13 -3.63
C CYS A 344 18.51 -18.73 -4.41
N ALA A 345 18.41 -18.53 -5.72
CA ALA A 345 19.52 -18.03 -6.53
C ALA A 345 19.98 -16.62 -6.11
N GLY A 346 19.03 -15.75 -5.73
CA GLY A 346 19.31 -14.41 -5.18
C GLY A 346 20.08 -14.46 -3.86
N LEU A 347 19.72 -15.37 -2.94
CA LEU A 347 20.47 -15.58 -1.70
C LEU A 347 21.91 -16.00 -1.97
N ILE A 348 22.12 -16.96 -2.86
CA ILE A 348 23.47 -17.42 -3.24
C ILE A 348 24.28 -16.26 -3.83
N ARG A 349 23.70 -15.49 -4.76
CA ARG A 349 24.37 -14.32 -5.36
C ARG A 349 24.73 -13.27 -4.31
N ARG A 350 23.84 -13.02 -3.34
CA ARG A 350 24.08 -12.09 -2.23
C ARG A 350 25.25 -12.55 -1.35
N MET A 351 25.31 -13.83 -1.00
CA MET A 351 26.40 -14.41 -0.20
C MET A 351 27.77 -14.33 -0.88
N LEU A 352 27.80 -14.37 -2.22
CA LEU A 352 29.02 -14.30 -3.01
C LEU A 352 29.50 -12.85 -3.27
N ARG A 353 28.71 -11.83 -2.91
CA ARG A 353 29.13 -10.44 -3.08
C ARG A 353 30.10 -10.02 -1.97
N PRO A 354 31.17 -9.26 -2.29
CA PRO A 354 31.97 -8.62 -1.26
C PRO A 354 31.09 -7.69 -0.43
N GLU A 355 31.14 -7.79 0.91
CA GLU A 355 30.38 -6.89 1.77
C GLU A 355 30.80 -5.43 1.51
N PRO A 356 29.84 -4.50 1.30
CA PRO A 356 30.16 -3.09 1.32
C PRO A 356 30.61 -2.67 2.73
N THR A 357 31.52 -1.70 2.79
CA THR A 357 32.11 -1.13 4.02
C THR A 357 31.09 -0.50 4.99
N ARG A 358 29.82 -0.38 4.60
CA ARG A 358 28.73 0.10 5.43
C ARG A 358 27.76 -1.06 5.68
N ARG A 359 27.52 -1.41 6.95
CA ARG A 359 26.46 -2.36 7.32
C ARG A 359 25.15 -1.89 6.69
N ARG A 360 24.66 -2.63 5.69
CA ARG A 360 23.31 -2.41 5.17
C ARG A 360 22.33 -2.73 6.29
N ARG A 361 21.32 -1.88 6.45
CA ARG A 361 20.19 -2.19 7.32
C ARG A 361 19.62 -3.54 6.87
N ALA A 362 19.65 -4.53 7.75
CA ALA A 362 19.03 -5.81 7.43
C ALA A 362 17.52 -5.58 7.43
N PRO A 363 16.83 -5.88 6.32
CA PRO A 363 15.39 -5.70 6.28
C PRO A 363 14.71 -6.55 7.38
N GLY A 364 13.86 -5.92 8.19
CA GLY A 364 13.24 -6.54 9.37
C GLY A 364 14.12 -6.63 10.63
N GLN A 365 15.29 -5.98 10.68
CA GLN A 365 15.99 -5.68 11.93
C GLN A 365 15.72 -4.21 12.29
N ASN A 366 15.29 -4.01 13.54
CA ASN A 366 14.88 -2.75 14.16
C ASN A 366 13.44 -2.34 13.87
N ALA A 367 12.52 -2.90 14.66
CA ALA A 367 11.39 -2.15 15.20
C ALA A 367 10.97 -2.80 16.53
N GLY A 368 11.63 -2.39 17.62
CA GLY A 368 11.27 -2.71 19.01
C GLY A 368 11.88 -4.01 19.56
N ASN A 369 12.90 -3.85 20.41
CA ASN A 369 13.02 -4.71 21.59
C ASN A 369 11.95 -4.29 22.60
#